data_AF-A6G7Z3-F1
#
_entry.id   AF-A6G7Z3-F1
#
_cell.length_a   1.000
_cell.length_b   1.000
_cell.length_c   1.000
_cell.angle_alpha   90.00
_cell.angle_beta   90.00
_cell.angle_gamma   90.00
#
_symmetry.space_group_name_H-M   'P 1'
#
loop_
_entity.id
_entity.type
_entity.pdbx_description
1 polymer ?
#
loop_
_entity_poly.entity_id
_entity_poly.type
_entity_poly.pdbx_seq_one_letter_code
_entity_poly.pdbx_strand_id
1 'polypeptide(L)'
;MSALIIGLAPVAVFGVAALWVHARSNRVEIVDLTALAAASKRGKRSRTVDAVVLHQMSFSRGDDLHRYLKVTAHFIIVPNGTIGQLHPMSARLSASDGFNSRSVAIEFAGNLRSVDGGWYRPEDYGRDVLTAAQVLAGRGLLRQLRAAGIRHVYAHRQSSPKRGNDPGPEIWSSVGQWGVDVLGLDDGGDGYAIAAGKPIPDTWRSSTLTL
;
A
#
# COMPACT_ATOMS: atom_id res chain seq x y z
N MET A 1 -10.99 33.40 -52.49
CA MET A 1 -11.53 32.62 -51.35
C MET A 1 -10.39 31.76 -50.82
N SER A 2 -9.75 32.21 -49.75
CA SER A 2 -8.61 31.50 -49.14
C SER A 2 -9.10 30.66 -47.99
N ALA A 3 -8.95 29.33 -48.09
CA ALA A 3 -9.21 28.41 -47.00
C ALA A 3 -8.03 28.43 -46.03
N LEU A 4 -8.29 28.81 -44.77
CA LEU A 4 -7.35 28.73 -43.67
C LEU A 4 -7.39 27.29 -43.12
N ILE A 5 -6.42 26.46 -43.49
CA ILE A 5 -6.21 25.16 -42.85
C ILE A 5 -5.47 25.42 -41.53
N ILE A 6 -6.18 25.27 -40.41
CA ILE A 6 -5.59 25.32 -39.07
C ILE A 6 -4.79 24.04 -38.88
N GLY A 7 -3.49 24.10 -39.15
CA GLY A 7 -2.54 23.05 -38.79
C GLY A 7 -2.33 23.04 -37.28
N LEU A 8 -2.96 22.10 -36.58
CA LEU A 8 -2.53 21.75 -35.22
C LEU A 8 -1.10 21.21 -35.31
N ALA A 9 -0.15 21.93 -34.72
CA ALA A 9 1.26 21.60 -34.76
C ALA A 9 1.50 20.18 -34.22
N PRO A 10 2.35 19.35 -34.87
CA PRO A 10 2.63 17.97 -34.46
C PRO A 10 3.08 17.86 -33.00
N VAL A 11 3.72 18.90 -32.45
CA VAL A 11 4.14 18.99 -31.04
C VAL A 11 2.98 18.81 -30.05
N ALA A 12 1.80 19.35 -30.35
CA ALA A 12 0.63 19.21 -29.48
C ALA A 12 0.07 17.78 -29.48
N VAL A 13 0.10 17.11 -30.63
CA VAL A 13 -0.37 15.72 -30.77
C VAL A 13 0.59 14.75 -30.07
N PHE A 14 1.91 14.95 -30.21
CA PHE A 14 2.91 14.15 -29.49
C PHE A 14 2.88 14.40 -27.97
N GLY A 15 2.64 15.65 -27.53
CA GLY A 15 2.50 15.97 -26.10
C GLY A 15 1.27 15.31 -25.46
N VAL A 16 0.13 15.32 -26.14
CA VAL A 16 -1.09 14.65 -25.66
C VAL A 16 -0.92 13.14 -25.67
N ALA A 17 -0.31 12.56 -26.70
CA ALA A 17 -0.02 11.12 -26.76
C ALA A 17 0.97 10.69 -25.66
N ALA A 18 2.02 11.48 -25.40
CA ALA A 18 2.98 11.21 -24.33
C ALA A 18 2.33 11.32 -22.94
N LEU A 19 1.45 12.31 -22.71
CA LEU A 19 0.66 12.42 -21.49
C LEU A 19 -0.30 11.24 -21.32
N TRP A 20 -0.94 10.79 -22.40
CA TRP A 20 -1.84 9.65 -22.38
C TRP A 20 -1.12 8.32 -22.12
N VAL A 21 0.03 8.11 -22.75
CA VAL A 21 0.90 6.94 -22.54
C VAL A 21 1.49 6.95 -21.12
N HIS A 22 1.95 8.11 -20.63
CA HIS A 22 2.43 8.27 -19.27
C HIS A 22 1.30 8.02 -18.24
N ALA A 23 0.09 8.50 -18.49
CA ALA A 23 -1.06 8.25 -17.62
C ALA A 23 -1.50 6.78 -17.61
N ARG A 24 -1.46 6.07 -18.76
CA ARG A 24 -1.75 4.62 -18.82
C ARG A 24 -0.63 3.78 -18.20
N SER A 25 0.63 4.15 -18.38
CA SER A 25 1.80 3.45 -17.83
C SER A 25 1.86 3.50 -16.30
N ASN A 26 1.11 4.38 -15.65
CA ASN A 26 1.11 4.55 -14.20
C ASN A 26 0.12 3.64 -13.46
N ARG A 27 -0.64 2.78 -14.16
CA ARG A 27 -1.53 1.82 -13.53
C ARG A 27 -0.81 0.48 -13.34
N VAL A 28 -0.64 0.09 -12.08
CA VAL A 28 -0.25 -1.27 -11.71
C VAL A 28 -1.36 -2.27 -12.07
N GLU A 29 -0.95 -3.47 -12.48
CA GLU A 29 -1.85 -4.60 -12.64
C GLU A 29 -2.20 -5.18 -11.26
N ILE A 30 -3.46 -5.55 -11.07
CA ILE A 30 -3.96 -6.16 -9.84
C ILE A 30 -4.67 -7.45 -10.22
N VAL A 31 -4.18 -8.57 -9.69
CA VAL A 31 -4.81 -9.88 -9.87
C VAL A 31 -6.01 -9.98 -8.92
N ASP A 32 -7.22 -10.07 -9.48
CA ASP A 32 -8.45 -10.22 -8.69
C ASP A 32 -8.58 -11.66 -8.18
N LEU A 33 -8.53 -11.81 -6.85
CA LEU A 33 -8.69 -13.07 -6.14
C LEU A 33 -9.92 -13.04 -5.21
N THR A 34 -10.80 -12.05 -5.38
CA THR A 34 -11.96 -11.83 -4.50
C THR A 34 -12.98 -12.95 -4.56
N ALA A 35 -13.05 -13.73 -5.64
CA ALA A 35 -13.88 -14.93 -5.70
C ALA A 35 -13.29 -16.09 -4.88
N LEU A 36 -11.96 -16.12 -4.67
CA LEU A 36 -11.23 -17.23 -4.06
C LEU A 36 -10.97 -17.03 -2.58
N ALA A 37 -10.73 -15.79 -2.13
CA ALA A 37 -10.40 -15.52 -0.73
C ALA A 37 -11.63 -15.65 0.18
N ALA A 38 -11.42 -16.16 1.39
CA ALA A 38 -12.50 -16.53 2.33
C ALA A 38 -13.50 -15.39 2.59
N ALA A 39 -14.75 -15.56 2.13
CA ALA A 39 -15.82 -14.58 2.32
C ALA A 39 -16.18 -14.35 3.79
N SER A 40 -15.93 -15.34 4.66
CA SER A 40 -16.18 -15.26 6.10
C SER A 40 -15.43 -14.14 6.84
N LYS A 41 -14.41 -13.57 6.21
CA LYS A 41 -13.66 -12.42 6.75
C LYS A 41 -14.32 -11.07 6.52
N ARG A 42 -15.31 -11.02 5.63
CA ARG A 42 -15.92 -9.77 5.15
C ARG A 42 -17.05 -9.36 6.09
N GLY A 43 -16.93 -8.17 6.65
CA GLY A 43 -18.00 -7.49 7.37
C GLY A 43 -18.69 -6.44 6.51
N LYS A 44 -19.87 -6.01 6.95
CA LYS A 44 -20.55 -4.82 6.41
C LYS A 44 -19.72 -3.57 6.71
N ARG A 45 -19.66 -2.67 5.73
CA ARG A 45 -19.03 -1.36 5.88
C ARG A 45 -20.12 -0.30 6.04
N SER A 46 -19.92 0.63 6.97
CA SER A 46 -20.84 1.73 7.28
C SER A 46 -20.28 3.12 6.97
N ARG A 47 -19.01 3.20 6.56
CA ARG A 47 -18.31 4.47 6.26
C ARG A 47 -17.66 4.39 4.88
N THR A 48 -17.57 5.54 4.23
CA THR A 48 -16.75 5.69 3.02
C THR A 48 -15.30 5.34 3.33
N VAL A 49 -14.65 4.66 2.38
CA VAL A 49 -13.22 4.39 2.47
C VAL A 49 -12.46 5.61 1.98
N ASP A 50 -11.65 6.18 2.85
CA ASP A 50 -10.78 7.32 2.54
C ASP A 50 -9.34 7.10 3.00
N ALA A 51 -9.05 5.95 3.61
CA ALA A 51 -7.75 5.62 4.14
C ALA A 51 -7.21 4.28 3.58
N VAL A 52 -5.90 4.17 3.58
CA VAL A 52 -5.20 2.90 3.47
C VAL A 52 -4.35 2.69 4.73
N VAL A 53 -4.25 1.45 5.17
CA VAL A 53 -3.35 1.05 6.26
C VAL A 53 -2.34 0.08 5.68
N LEU A 54 -1.06 0.39 5.86
CA LEU A 54 0.05 -0.44 5.43
C LEU A 54 0.40 -1.44 6.53
N HIS A 55 0.71 -2.66 6.10
CA HIS A 55 1.03 -3.77 6.97
C HIS A 55 2.24 -4.58 6.48
N GLN A 56 2.94 -5.26 7.39
CA GLN A 56 3.77 -6.41 7.05
C GLN A 56 3.15 -7.73 7.55
N MET A 57 3.28 -8.78 6.75
CA MET A 57 2.74 -10.09 7.11
C MET A 57 3.52 -10.79 8.22
N SER A 58 4.78 -10.39 8.46
CA SER A 58 5.74 -11.09 9.33
C SER A 58 6.08 -12.52 8.87
N PHE A 59 5.80 -12.84 7.61
CA PHE A 59 6.17 -14.09 6.93
C PHE A 59 6.13 -13.89 5.41
N SER A 60 6.85 -14.75 4.68
CA SER A 60 6.72 -14.90 3.22
C SER A 60 6.39 -16.34 2.85
N ARG A 61 5.59 -16.51 1.80
CA ARG A 61 5.28 -17.79 1.14
C ARG A 61 5.70 -17.76 -0.34
N GLY A 62 6.64 -16.89 -0.70
CA GLY A 62 7.09 -16.68 -2.08
C GLY A 62 6.07 -15.92 -2.93
N ASP A 63 6.14 -16.08 -4.25
CA ASP A 63 5.40 -15.25 -5.21
C ASP A 63 4.01 -15.79 -5.60
N ASP A 64 3.66 -17.00 -5.17
CA ASP A 64 2.35 -17.57 -5.47
C ASP A 64 1.25 -16.94 -4.60
N LEU A 65 0.44 -16.07 -5.22
CA LEU A 65 -0.68 -15.39 -4.56
C LEU A 65 -1.69 -16.36 -3.91
N HIS A 66 -1.86 -17.58 -4.44
CA HIS A 66 -2.80 -18.55 -3.89
C HIS A 66 -2.41 -19.00 -2.48
N ARG A 67 -1.12 -18.92 -2.13
CA ARG A 67 -0.63 -19.23 -0.78
C ARG A 67 -1.04 -18.20 0.27
N TYR A 68 -1.59 -17.06 -0.15
CA TYR A 68 -1.98 -15.94 0.72
C TYR A 68 -3.49 -15.72 0.80
N LEU A 69 -4.34 -16.58 0.21
CA LEU A 69 -5.81 -16.45 0.26
C LEU A 69 -6.41 -16.37 1.67
N LYS A 70 -5.64 -16.81 2.68
CA LYS A 70 -5.99 -16.75 4.10
C LYS A 70 -5.41 -15.54 4.83
N VAL A 71 -4.78 -14.57 4.16
CA VAL A 71 -4.43 -13.26 4.74
C VAL A 71 -5.70 -12.42 4.89
N THR A 72 -5.81 -11.62 5.95
CA THR A 72 -6.98 -10.74 6.18
C THR A 72 -6.64 -9.33 5.72
N ALA A 73 -6.62 -9.11 4.41
CA ALA A 73 -6.34 -7.81 3.83
C ALA A 73 -7.11 -7.59 2.54
N HIS A 74 -7.22 -6.33 2.09
CA HIS A 74 -7.80 -6.03 0.79
C HIS A 74 -6.83 -6.35 -0.32
N PHE A 75 -5.58 -5.94 -0.14
CA PHE A 75 -4.49 -6.17 -1.09
C PHE A 75 -3.30 -6.84 -0.42
N ILE A 76 -2.58 -7.64 -1.18
CA ILE A 76 -1.29 -8.21 -0.82
C ILE A 76 -0.25 -7.85 -1.89
N ILE A 77 1.01 -7.73 -1.49
CA ILE A 77 2.14 -7.54 -2.40
C ILE A 77 3.22 -8.56 -2.07
N VAL A 78 3.46 -9.49 -3.00
CA VAL A 78 4.44 -10.58 -2.85
C VAL A 78 5.84 -10.15 -3.32
N PRO A 79 6.91 -10.91 -3.04
CA PRO A 79 8.30 -10.46 -3.26
C PRO A 79 8.62 -9.97 -4.67
N ASN A 80 8.06 -10.58 -5.72
CA ASN A 80 8.26 -10.12 -7.10
C ASN A 80 7.46 -8.84 -7.46
N GLY A 81 6.72 -8.24 -6.53
CA GLY A 81 5.92 -7.03 -6.73
C GLY A 81 4.51 -7.29 -7.29
N THR A 82 4.12 -8.54 -7.50
CA THR A 82 2.75 -8.86 -7.95
C THR A 82 1.74 -8.46 -6.88
N ILE A 83 0.67 -7.78 -7.28
CA ILE A 83 -0.40 -7.32 -6.39
C ILE A 83 -1.61 -8.25 -6.56
N GLY A 84 -2.07 -8.81 -5.44
CA GLY A 84 -3.33 -9.56 -5.40
C GLY A 84 -4.40 -8.79 -4.63
N GLN A 85 -5.62 -8.73 -5.16
CA GLN A 85 -6.79 -8.24 -4.42
C GLN A 85 -7.56 -9.43 -3.82
N LEU A 86 -7.48 -9.59 -2.51
CA LEU A 86 -8.17 -10.68 -1.79
C LEU A 86 -9.61 -10.32 -1.46
N HIS A 87 -9.90 -9.06 -1.16
CA HIS A 87 -11.23 -8.64 -0.73
C HIS A 87 -11.65 -7.32 -1.39
N PRO A 88 -12.94 -7.16 -1.74
CA PRO A 88 -13.41 -5.93 -2.37
C PRO A 88 -13.29 -4.76 -1.38
N MET A 89 -12.97 -3.56 -1.88
CA MET A 89 -12.82 -2.36 -1.03
C MET A 89 -14.10 -2.02 -0.25
N SER A 90 -15.26 -2.41 -0.78
CA SER A 90 -16.56 -2.26 -0.13
C SER A 90 -16.72 -3.13 1.12
N ALA A 91 -15.96 -4.22 1.28
CA ALA A 91 -15.98 -5.05 2.48
C ALA A 91 -15.17 -4.40 3.61
N ARG A 92 -15.71 -4.41 4.83
CA ARG A 92 -14.95 -4.13 6.05
C ARG A 92 -14.15 -5.38 6.42
N LEU A 93 -12.89 -5.22 6.80
CA LEU A 93 -12.07 -6.30 7.37
C LEU A 93 -11.69 -5.97 8.81
N SER A 94 -11.27 -6.99 9.57
CA SER A 94 -10.65 -6.82 10.89
C SER A 94 -9.14 -6.93 10.74
N ALA A 95 -8.54 -5.94 10.10
CA ALA A 95 -7.12 -5.92 9.71
C ALA A 95 -6.32 -4.80 10.38
N SER A 96 -6.97 -3.68 10.72
CA SER A 96 -6.32 -2.40 11.04
C SER A 96 -6.93 -1.72 12.28
N ASP A 97 -7.36 -2.50 13.28
CA ASP A 97 -7.93 -2.02 14.56
C ASP A 97 -8.88 -0.81 14.42
N GLY A 98 -8.50 0.35 14.97
CA GLY A 98 -9.31 1.57 14.97
C GLY A 98 -9.65 2.11 13.58
N PHE A 99 -8.87 1.76 12.55
CA PHE A 99 -9.07 2.22 11.17
C PHE A 99 -10.00 1.33 10.34
N ASN A 100 -10.34 0.12 10.81
CA ASN A 100 -11.12 -0.89 10.07
C ASN A 100 -12.36 -0.34 9.34
N SER A 101 -13.07 0.61 9.95
CA SER A 101 -14.31 1.16 9.41
C SER A 101 -14.12 2.01 8.14
N ARG A 102 -12.97 2.67 7.99
CA ARG A 102 -12.69 3.67 6.92
C ARG A 102 -11.48 3.34 6.05
N SER A 103 -10.78 2.24 6.32
CA SER A 103 -9.59 1.86 5.57
C SER A 103 -9.74 0.62 4.70
N VAL A 104 -8.83 0.51 3.74
CA VAL A 104 -8.39 -0.75 3.15
C VAL A 104 -7.00 -1.12 3.67
N ALA A 105 -6.70 -2.42 3.79
CA ALA A 105 -5.41 -2.92 4.24
C ALA A 105 -4.56 -3.40 3.06
N ILE A 106 -3.28 -3.01 3.04
CA ILE A 106 -2.26 -3.53 2.12
C ILE A 106 -1.21 -4.27 2.95
N GLU A 107 -1.06 -5.57 2.70
CA GLU A 107 -0.08 -6.44 3.36
C GLU A 107 1.11 -6.73 2.44
N PHE A 108 2.32 -6.47 2.91
CA PHE A 108 3.55 -6.84 2.22
C PHE A 108 4.05 -8.19 2.75
N ALA A 109 4.29 -9.13 1.85
CA ALA A 109 4.90 -10.41 2.21
C ALA A 109 6.35 -10.20 2.66
N GLY A 110 6.70 -10.80 3.79
CA GLY A 110 8.03 -10.69 4.39
C GLY A 110 7.97 -10.69 5.91
N ASN A 111 8.97 -11.30 6.53
CA ASN A 111 9.35 -11.03 7.91
C ASN A 111 10.42 -9.94 7.90
N LEU A 112 10.02 -8.69 8.13
CA LEU A 112 10.89 -7.54 7.96
C LEU A 112 11.49 -7.08 9.29
N ARG A 113 12.69 -6.51 9.21
CA ARG A 113 13.47 -6.10 10.37
C ARG A 113 12.76 -4.98 11.14
N SER A 114 12.84 -5.04 12.46
CA SER A 114 12.46 -3.95 13.35
C SER A 114 13.57 -2.92 13.52
N VAL A 115 13.23 -1.74 14.04
CA VAL A 115 14.23 -0.70 14.36
C VAL A 115 15.26 -1.15 15.38
N ASP A 116 14.88 -2.02 16.32
CA ASP A 116 15.80 -2.58 17.32
C ASP A 116 16.65 -3.73 16.74
N GLY A 117 16.50 -4.00 15.44
CA GLY A 117 17.33 -4.90 14.68
C GLY A 117 16.90 -6.37 14.67
N GLY A 118 15.77 -6.70 15.29
CA GLY A 118 15.21 -8.05 15.36
C GLY A 118 14.11 -8.32 14.33
N TRP A 119 13.78 -9.60 14.15
CA TRP A 119 12.71 -10.11 13.29
C TRP A 119 11.69 -10.87 14.15
N TYR A 120 10.47 -11.05 13.64
CA TYR A 120 9.47 -11.84 14.36
C TYR A 120 9.74 -13.34 14.15
N ARG A 121 10.15 -14.06 15.20
CA ARG A 121 10.42 -15.52 15.16
C ARG A 121 11.22 -15.94 13.90
N PRO A 122 12.43 -15.40 13.70
CA PRO A 122 13.14 -15.56 12.43
C PRO A 122 13.56 -16.99 12.10
N GLU A 123 13.60 -17.87 13.07
CA GLU A 123 13.85 -19.31 12.90
C GLU A 123 12.67 -19.99 12.21
N ASP A 124 11.44 -19.47 12.38
CA ASP A 124 10.22 -20.00 11.77
C ASP A 124 9.87 -19.30 10.46
N TYR A 125 10.11 -17.99 10.37
CA TYR A 125 9.62 -17.15 9.27
C TYR A 125 10.71 -16.52 8.41
N GLY A 126 11.98 -16.82 8.69
CA GLY A 126 13.11 -16.27 7.96
C GLY A 126 13.43 -14.82 8.34
N ARG A 127 14.37 -14.22 7.60
CA ARG A 127 14.82 -12.85 7.76
C ARG A 127 14.76 -12.18 6.40
N ASP A 128 13.57 -11.70 6.04
CA ASP A 128 13.33 -11.09 4.74
C ASP A 128 13.73 -9.60 4.76
N VAL A 129 13.84 -9.05 3.56
CA VAL A 129 14.07 -7.62 3.28
C VAL A 129 13.00 -7.19 2.26
N LEU A 130 12.52 -5.95 2.37
CA LEU A 130 11.55 -5.42 1.43
C LEU A 130 12.19 -5.28 0.03
N THR A 131 11.62 -5.92 -0.98
CA THR A 131 12.21 -5.89 -2.32
C THR A 131 11.91 -4.58 -3.05
N ALA A 132 12.78 -4.19 -3.99
CA ALA A 132 12.53 -3.06 -4.87
C ALA A 132 11.21 -3.20 -5.66
N ALA A 133 10.87 -4.41 -6.09
CA ALA A 133 9.62 -4.69 -6.79
C ALA A 133 8.40 -4.45 -5.90
N GLN A 134 8.46 -4.84 -4.62
CA GLN A 134 7.42 -4.53 -3.64
C GLN A 134 7.29 -3.02 -3.41
N VAL A 135 8.40 -2.28 -3.30
CA VAL A 135 8.36 -0.82 -3.17
C VAL A 135 7.65 -0.18 -4.37
N LEU A 136 8.04 -0.55 -5.60
CA LEU A 136 7.43 -0.01 -6.83
C LEU A 136 5.94 -0.34 -6.91
N ALA A 137 5.56 -1.58 -6.60
CA ALA A 137 4.17 -2.02 -6.57
C ALA A 137 3.34 -1.28 -5.51
N GLY A 138 3.88 -1.14 -4.29
CA GLY A 138 3.24 -0.39 -3.20
C GLY A 138 3.00 1.07 -3.57
N ARG A 139 4.00 1.75 -4.12
CA ARG A 139 3.88 3.13 -4.60
C ARG A 139 2.85 3.26 -5.72
N GLY A 140 2.85 2.33 -6.67
CA GLY A 140 1.89 2.28 -7.77
C GLY A 140 0.45 2.04 -7.30
N LEU A 141 0.25 1.15 -6.33
CA LEU A 141 -1.05 0.89 -5.72
C LEU A 141 -1.56 2.10 -4.94
N LEU A 142 -0.71 2.76 -4.14
CA LEU A 142 -1.08 4.00 -3.46
C LEU A 142 -1.53 5.08 -4.44
N ARG A 143 -0.85 5.23 -5.58
CA ARG A 143 -1.24 6.19 -6.62
C ARG A 143 -2.63 5.87 -7.19
N GLN A 144 -2.89 4.60 -7.52
CA GLN A 144 -4.21 4.19 -8.00
C GLN A 144 -5.32 4.41 -6.97
N LEU A 145 -5.08 4.04 -5.72
CA LEU A 145 -6.02 4.22 -4.62
C LEU A 145 -6.30 5.70 -4.35
N ARG A 146 -5.27 6.55 -4.40
CA ARG A 146 -5.40 8.00 -4.28
C ARG A 146 -6.24 8.60 -5.41
N ALA A 147 -6.08 8.09 -6.63
CA ALA A 147 -6.94 8.47 -7.76
C ALA A 147 -8.40 8.00 -7.58
N ALA A 148 -8.62 6.90 -6.84
CA ALA A 148 -9.95 6.39 -6.47
C ALA A 148 -10.57 7.09 -5.24
N GLY A 149 -9.91 8.11 -4.67
CA GLY A 149 -10.45 8.92 -3.59
C GLY A 149 -9.84 8.69 -2.20
N ILE A 150 -8.84 7.79 -2.07
CA ILE A 150 -8.07 7.68 -0.82
C ILE A 150 -7.30 8.98 -0.58
N ARG A 151 -7.35 9.46 0.65
CA ARG A 151 -6.69 10.69 1.12
C ARG A 151 -5.70 10.44 2.25
N HIS A 152 -5.86 9.35 2.98
CA HIS A 152 -5.01 9.05 4.13
C HIS A 152 -4.18 7.78 3.94
N VAL A 153 -2.96 7.77 4.47
CA VAL A 153 -2.09 6.58 4.57
C VAL A 153 -1.63 6.44 6.02
N TYR A 154 -1.91 5.29 6.62
CA TYR A 154 -1.54 5.03 8.01
C TYR A 154 -0.68 3.78 8.13
N ALA A 155 0.08 3.71 9.22
CA ALA A 155 0.70 2.50 9.71
C ALA A 155 -0.23 1.81 10.71
N HIS A 156 -0.30 0.47 10.71
CA HIS A 156 -1.16 -0.24 11.66
C HIS A 156 -0.84 0.11 13.13
N ARG A 157 0.45 0.32 13.45
CA ARG A 157 0.91 0.76 14.78
C ARG A 157 0.15 1.97 15.32
N GLN A 158 -0.29 2.90 14.46
CA GLN A 158 -0.99 4.12 14.87
C GLN A 158 -2.36 3.83 15.49
N SER A 159 -2.88 2.60 15.41
CA SER A 159 -4.15 2.20 16.03
C SER A 159 -4.07 0.99 16.95
N SER A 160 -2.86 0.46 17.19
CA SER A 160 -2.68 -0.81 17.90
C SER A 160 -1.56 -0.78 18.94
N PRO A 161 -1.83 -1.20 20.20
CA PRO A 161 -0.79 -1.28 21.23
C PRO A 161 0.18 -2.45 21.01
N LYS A 162 -0.22 -3.46 20.22
CA LYS A 162 0.50 -4.74 20.04
C LYS A 162 1.23 -4.83 18.70
N ARG A 163 1.14 -3.82 17.85
CA ARG A 163 1.70 -3.83 16.48
C ARG A 163 2.83 -2.82 16.33
N GLY A 164 3.76 -2.80 17.29
CA GLY A 164 4.82 -1.79 17.35
C GLY A 164 5.67 -1.70 16.08
N ASN A 165 5.92 -2.82 15.41
CA ASN A 165 6.73 -2.88 14.18
C ASN A 165 5.89 -2.98 12.89
N ASP A 166 4.60 -2.62 12.90
CA ASP A 166 3.72 -2.77 11.74
C ASP A 166 3.40 -1.39 11.10
N PRO A 167 3.77 -1.13 9.82
CA PRO A 167 4.35 -2.05 8.84
C PRO A 167 5.87 -2.25 8.97
N GLY A 168 6.53 -1.44 9.80
CA GLY A 168 7.98 -1.49 9.99
C GLY A 168 8.68 -0.36 9.23
N PRO A 169 9.95 -0.11 9.57
CA PRO A 169 10.71 1.03 9.05
C PRO A 169 10.83 0.99 7.52
N GLU A 170 11.16 -0.16 6.93
CA GLU A 170 11.40 -0.28 5.49
C GLU A 170 10.16 0.06 4.66
N ILE A 171 8.99 -0.50 5.00
CA ILE A 171 7.74 -0.21 4.28
C ILE A 171 7.33 1.25 4.51
N TRP A 172 7.43 1.73 5.75
CA TRP A 172 7.03 3.12 6.02
C TRP A 172 7.92 4.10 5.25
N SER A 173 9.25 4.02 5.38
CA SER A 173 10.16 4.97 4.75
C SER A 173 10.07 4.94 3.21
N SER A 174 9.92 3.76 2.63
CA SER A 174 9.96 3.60 1.17
C SER A 174 8.60 3.77 0.49
N VAL A 175 7.49 3.46 1.15
CA VAL A 175 6.14 3.49 0.57
C VAL A 175 5.22 4.47 1.30
N GLY A 176 5.13 4.38 2.63
CA GLY A 176 4.25 5.24 3.44
C GLY A 176 4.62 6.71 3.35
N GLN A 177 5.84 7.05 3.78
CA GLN A 177 6.40 8.40 3.74
C GLN A 177 6.47 8.93 2.31
N TRP A 178 6.88 8.10 1.34
CA TRP A 178 6.79 8.48 -0.08
C TRP A 178 5.35 8.85 -0.50
N GLY A 179 4.34 8.14 -0.01
CA GLY A 179 2.93 8.46 -0.25
C GLY A 179 2.52 9.81 0.34
N VAL A 180 3.06 10.16 1.51
CA VAL A 180 2.89 11.49 2.11
C VAL A 180 3.57 12.55 1.23
N ASP A 181 4.87 12.42 0.99
CA ASP A 181 5.70 13.43 0.34
C ASP A 181 5.32 13.66 -1.13
N VAL A 182 4.99 12.58 -1.86
CA VAL A 182 4.83 12.61 -3.32
C VAL A 182 3.37 12.62 -3.74
N LEU A 183 2.47 11.95 -3.02
CA LEU A 183 1.05 11.91 -3.37
C LEU A 183 0.19 12.88 -2.56
N GLY A 184 0.76 13.51 -1.53
CA GLY A 184 0.04 14.37 -0.60
C GLY A 184 -0.99 13.60 0.24
N LEU A 185 -0.74 12.33 0.53
CA LEU A 185 -1.57 11.57 1.45
C LEU A 185 -1.30 12.03 2.89
N ASP A 186 -2.34 12.06 3.71
CA ASP A 186 -2.26 12.50 5.10
C ASP A 186 -2.11 11.28 6.04
N ASP A 187 -1.06 11.27 6.87
CA ASP A 187 -0.80 10.26 7.89
C ASP A 187 -1.23 10.68 9.31
N GLY A 188 -1.88 11.84 9.41
CA GLY A 188 -2.30 12.50 10.63
C GLY A 188 -1.25 13.42 11.25
N GLY A 189 -0.02 13.43 10.71
CA GLY A 189 1.08 14.26 11.19
C GLY A 189 1.80 13.72 12.42
N ASP A 190 2.70 14.55 12.96
CA ASP A 190 3.56 14.18 14.08
C ASP A 190 2.74 13.89 15.34
N GLY A 191 3.09 12.79 16.02
CA GLY A 191 2.40 12.34 17.22
C GLY A 191 1.01 11.72 16.97
N TYR A 192 0.56 11.59 15.72
CA TYR A 192 -0.77 11.03 15.46
C TYR A 192 -0.85 9.53 15.74
N ALA A 193 -1.75 9.19 16.65
CA ALA A 193 -2.22 7.84 16.91
C ALA A 193 -3.66 7.91 17.45
N ILE A 194 -4.39 6.80 17.31
CA ILE A 194 -5.74 6.64 17.85
C ILE A 194 -5.80 5.44 18.80
N ALA A 195 -6.81 5.44 19.67
CA ALA A 195 -6.98 4.41 20.69
C ALA A 195 -5.68 4.22 21.51
N ALA A 196 -5.20 2.98 21.62
CA ALA A 196 -3.95 2.65 22.31
C ALA A 196 -2.77 2.49 21.33
N GLY A 197 -2.87 3.07 20.12
CA GLY A 197 -1.81 3.04 19.12
C GLY A 197 -0.59 3.86 19.51
N LYS A 198 0.46 3.75 18.68
CA LYS A 198 1.71 4.49 18.83
C LYS A 198 2.00 5.26 17.54
N PRO A 199 2.42 6.54 17.62
CA PRO A 199 2.78 7.33 16.44
C PRO A 199 3.88 6.68 15.62
N ILE A 200 3.97 7.01 14.34
CA ILE A 200 5.12 6.64 13.52
C ILE A 200 6.36 7.34 14.09
N PRO A 201 7.48 6.63 14.36
CA PRO A 201 8.70 7.25 14.83
C PRO A 201 9.39 8.04 13.71
N ASP A 202 10.09 9.11 14.06
CA ASP A 202 10.90 9.90 13.11
C ASP A 202 11.95 9.06 12.40
N THR A 203 12.47 8.02 13.07
CA THR A 203 13.43 7.08 12.47
C THR A 203 12.84 6.28 11.30
N TRP A 204 11.51 6.22 11.15
CA TRP A 204 10.86 5.59 9.99
C TRP A 204 10.63 6.61 8.86
N ARG A 205 10.63 7.92 9.16
CA ARG A 205 10.32 9.00 8.20
C ARG A 205 11.50 9.36 7.28
N SER A 206 12.70 8.86 7.58
CA SER A 206 13.89 9.09 6.75
C SER A 206 14.31 7.78 6.09
N SER A 207 14.31 7.73 4.75
CA SER A 207 14.81 6.57 4.02
C SER A 207 16.34 6.58 3.96
N THR A 208 17.00 5.66 4.65
CA THR A 208 18.36 5.24 4.27
C THR A 208 18.25 4.07 3.30
N LEU A 209 17.72 4.31 2.09
CA LEU A 209 17.88 3.34 1.01
C LEU A 209 19.27 3.56 0.42
N THR A 210 20.27 2.82 0.92
CA THR A 210 21.46 2.51 0.12
C THR A 210 20.97 1.67 -1.07
N LEU A 211 20.78 2.33 -2.22
CA LEU A 211 20.67 1.67 -3.52
C LEU A 211 22.02 1.07 -3.91
#